data_AF-A0A7W5VW63-F1
#
_entry.id   AF-A0A7W5VW63-F1
#
_cell.length_a   1.000
_cell.length_b   1.000
_cell.length_c   1.000
_cell.angle_alpha   90.00
_cell.angle_beta   90.00
_cell.angle_gamma   90.00
#
_symmetry.space_group_name_H-M   'P 1'
#
loop_
_entity.id
_entity.type
_entity.pdbx_description
1 polymer ?
#
loop_
_entity_poly.entity_id
_entity_poly.type
_entity_poly.pdbx_seq_one_letter_code
_entity_poly.pdbx_strand_id
1 'polypeptide(L)'
;MALTADVPAASSSSGSDLNDTGNASVFPAEASVMTSRTTQTVVHFSSPFRLPGFDRAQPAGEYRVDYDEELIDGVSRLAWRRIGAFIHLPAIAAQSSTLQMMPIHPSDLETALEKDHKPS
;
A
#
# COMPACT_ATOMS: atom_id res chain seq x y z
N MET A 1 14.20 16.44 61.82
CA MET A 1 13.61 15.08 61.86
C MET A 1 12.21 15.21 62.46
N ALA A 2 11.20 14.79 61.69
CA ALA A 2 9.77 14.62 61.99
C ALA A 2 8.93 15.83 62.46
N LEU A 3 7.92 16.20 61.66
CA LEU A 3 6.53 16.26 62.13
C LEU A 3 5.59 15.79 61.01
N THR A 4 4.55 15.07 61.41
CA THR A 4 3.58 14.29 60.63
C THR A 4 2.16 14.84 60.86
N ALA A 5 1.18 14.26 60.15
CA ALA A 5 -0.28 14.49 60.08
C ALA A 5 -0.69 15.60 59.08
N ASP A 6 -1.68 15.42 58.20
CA ASP A 6 -2.99 14.75 58.37
C ASP A 6 -3.68 14.44 57.01
N VAL A 7 -4.46 13.35 56.97
CA VAL A 7 -5.35 12.84 55.88
C VAL A 7 -6.79 13.23 56.23
N PRO A 8 -7.76 13.52 55.30
CA PRO A 8 -8.45 12.42 54.58
C PRO A 8 -9.28 12.73 53.28
N ALA A 9 -9.62 11.61 52.60
CA ALA A 9 -10.88 11.24 51.91
C ALA A 9 -11.62 12.17 50.92
N ALA A 10 -11.78 11.67 49.68
CA ALA A 10 -13.10 11.56 49.03
C ALA A 10 -13.07 10.47 47.95
N SER A 11 -13.88 9.43 48.15
CA SER A 11 -14.26 8.48 47.10
C SER A 11 -15.23 9.15 46.12
N SER A 12 -15.15 8.83 44.84
CA SER A 12 -16.27 8.98 43.92
C SER A 12 -16.29 7.84 42.92
N SER A 13 -17.51 7.36 42.74
CA SER A 13 -17.91 6.06 42.23
C SER A 13 -17.88 5.97 40.70
N SER A 14 -17.70 4.73 40.23
CA SER A 14 -18.46 4.06 39.16
C SER A 14 -18.96 4.89 37.98
N GLY A 15 -18.36 4.66 36.82
CA GLY A 15 -18.89 5.01 35.51
C GLY A 15 -18.29 4.09 34.46
N SER A 16 -18.86 2.89 34.34
CA SER A 16 -18.67 2.03 33.17
C SER A 16 -19.48 2.59 32.02
N ASP A 17 -18.84 2.99 30.92
CA ASP A 17 -19.49 3.08 29.62
C ASP A 17 -18.52 2.65 28.51
N LEU A 18 -19.11 1.88 27.61
CA LEU A 18 -18.51 1.15 26.51
C LEU A 18 -18.16 2.09 25.35
N ASN A 19 -17.08 1.71 24.66
CA ASN A 19 -16.89 1.84 23.20
C ASN A 19 -16.94 3.27 22.61
N ASP A 20 -15.75 3.81 22.29
CA ASP A 20 -15.61 4.61 21.07
C ASP A 20 -14.32 4.30 20.31
N THR A 21 -14.48 3.47 19.29
CA THR A 21 -14.04 3.70 17.92
C THR A 21 -12.75 4.50 17.73
N GLY A 22 -11.67 3.75 17.60
CA GLY A 22 -10.45 4.24 16.98
C GLY A 22 -9.65 3.06 16.48
N ASN A 23 -10.15 2.38 15.44
CA ASN A 23 -9.28 1.57 14.60
C ASN A 23 -8.30 2.54 13.92
N ALA A 24 -7.26 2.95 14.66
CA ALA A 24 -6.06 3.46 14.03
C ALA A 24 -5.69 2.42 12.99
N SER A 25 -5.88 2.77 11.73
CA SER A 25 -5.45 1.97 10.59
C SER A 25 -3.96 1.80 10.80
N VAL A 26 -3.59 0.64 11.37
CA VAL A 26 -2.22 0.22 11.54
C VAL A 26 -1.72 -0.03 10.12
N PHE A 27 -1.31 1.05 9.45
CA PHE A 27 -0.22 0.92 8.51
C PHE A 27 0.98 0.56 9.38
N PRO A 28 1.54 -0.66 9.28
CA PRO A 28 2.72 -0.99 10.05
C PRO A 28 3.87 -0.12 9.53
N ALA A 29 4.05 1.06 10.12
CA ALA A 29 5.23 1.90 9.99
C ALA A 29 6.29 1.52 11.04
N GLU A 30 6.26 0.29 11.55
CA GLU A 30 7.41 -0.32 12.22
C GLU A 30 8.26 -1.00 11.17
N ALA A 31 9.08 -0.19 10.48
CA ALA A 31 10.15 -0.63 9.61
C ALA A 31 11.22 -1.38 10.44
N SER A 32 10.90 -2.62 10.78
CA SER A 32 11.92 -3.62 11.13
C SER A 32 12.84 -3.77 9.92
N VAL A 33 14.11 -3.43 10.15
CA VAL A 33 15.27 -3.67 9.29
C VAL A 33 15.16 -4.97 8.48
N MET A 34 15.51 -5.09 7.18
CA MET A 34 15.95 -4.17 6.10
C MET A 34 16.05 -5.01 4.81
N THR A 35 14.97 -5.55 4.26
CA THR A 35 15.08 -6.28 2.98
C THR A 35 13.92 -6.14 2.01
N SER A 36 13.08 -5.12 2.17
CA SER A 36 12.05 -4.79 1.18
C SER A 36 12.50 -3.61 0.33
N ARG A 37 12.34 -3.71 -0.98
CA ARG A 37 12.62 -2.64 -1.96
C ARG A 37 11.39 -2.44 -2.82
N THR A 38 11.00 -1.19 -3.01
CA THR A 38 10.01 -0.83 -4.03
C THR A 38 10.75 -0.39 -5.29
N THR A 39 10.47 -1.04 -6.42
CA THR A 39 11.01 -0.69 -7.73
C THR A 39 9.92 -0.02 -8.56
N GLN A 40 10.10 1.26 -8.86
CA GLN A 40 9.20 2.01 -9.73
C GLN A 40 9.55 1.78 -11.20
N THR A 41 8.53 1.53 -12.02
CA THR A 41 8.62 1.45 -13.47
C THR A 41 7.51 2.28 -14.14
N VAL A 42 7.65 2.49 -15.45
CA VAL A 42 6.60 3.07 -16.28
C VAL A 42 6.22 2.04 -17.33
N VAL A 43 4.93 1.74 -17.42
CA VAL A 43 4.36 0.85 -18.44
C VAL A 43 3.55 1.67 -19.43
N HIS A 44 3.59 1.29 -20.69
CA HIS A 44 2.84 1.95 -21.76
C HIS A 44 1.71 1.03 -22.23
N PHE A 45 0.50 1.58 -22.32
CA PHE A 45 -0.66 0.93 -22.91
C PHE A 45 -1.09 1.71 -24.16
N SER A 46 -1.09 1.05 -25.31
CA SER A 46 -1.51 1.61 -26.61
C SER A 46 -3.03 1.68 -26.73
N SER A 47 -3.73 0.83 -25.98
CA SER A 47 -5.19 0.70 -25.97
C SER A 47 -5.75 0.81 -24.55
N PRO A 48 -7.04 1.17 -24.40
CA PRO A 48 -7.70 1.11 -23.10
C PRO A 48 -7.66 -0.31 -22.52
N PHE A 49 -7.31 -0.43 -21.25
CA PHE A 49 -7.16 -1.72 -20.56
C PHE A 49 -8.03 -1.78 -19.30
N ARG A 50 -8.28 -2.98 -18.81
CA ARG A 50 -8.99 -3.20 -17.53
C ARG A 50 -8.26 -4.28 -16.76
N LEU A 51 -7.90 -3.99 -15.52
CA LEU A 51 -7.34 -4.96 -14.59
C LEU A 51 -8.44 -5.48 -13.63
N PRO A 52 -8.29 -6.69 -13.08
CA PRO A 52 -9.16 -7.16 -12.01
C PRO A 52 -9.14 -6.19 -10.82
N GLY A 53 -10.31 -5.94 -10.23
CA GLY A 53 -10.48 -4.96 -9.14
C GLY A 53 -10.72 -3.51 -9.60
N PHE A 54 -10.69 -3.24 -10.91
CA PHE A 54 -10.97 -1.91 -11.45
C PHE A 54 -12.43 -1.85 -11.92
N ASP A 55 -13.21 -0.92 -11.36
CA ASP A 55 -14.60 -0.70 -11.77
C ASP A 55 -14.70 -0.23 -13.24
N ARG A 56 -13.69 0.49 -13.72
CA ARG A 56 -13.67 1.11 -15.05
C ARG A 56 -12.39 0.77 -15.80
N ALA A 57 -12.52 0.68 -17.12
CA ALA A 57 -11.36 0.58 -18.00
C ALA A 57 -10.54 1.88 -17.89
N GLN A 58 -9.23 1.73 -17.81
CA GLN A 58 -8.29 2.83 -17.81
C GLN A 58 -7.94 3.19 -19.25
N PRO A 59 -7.80 4.49 -19.58
CA PRO A 59 -7.47 4.93 -20.93
C PRO A 59 -6.08 4.43 -21.36
N ALA A 60 -5.82 4.41 -22.67
CA ALA A 60 -4.47 4.23 -23.17
C ALA A 60 -3.54 5.34 -22.64
N GLY A 61 -2.28 5.02 -22.40
CA GLY A 61 -1.28 5.96 -21.91
C GLY A 61 -0.17 5.31 -21.11
N GLU A 62 0.67 6.16 -20.53
CA GLU A 62 1.76 5.75 -19.66
C GLU A 62 1.31 5.75 -18.20
N TYR A 63 1.59 4.67 -17.48
CA TYR A 63 1.22 4.49 -16.09
C TYR A 63 2.46 4.18 -15.26
N ARG A 64 2.56 4.79 -14.07
CA ARG A 64 3.60 4.43 -13.10
C ARG A 64 3.15 3.19 -12.35
N VAL A 65 4.05 2.23 -12.23
CA VAL A 65 3.82 1.01 -11.48
C VAL A 65 4.96 0.81 -10.48
N ASP A 66 4.60 0.62 -9.22
CA ASP A 66 5.53 0.31 -8.15
C ASP A 66 5.46 -1.19 -7.86
N TYR A 67 6.59 -1.87 -7.94
CA TYR A 67 6.72 -3.27 -7.54
C TYR A 67 7.34 -3.35 -6.17
N ASP A 68 6.63 -3.96 -5.23
CA ASP A 68 7.21 -4.31 -3.94
C ASP A 68 7.95 -5.63 -4.07
N GLU A 69 9.22 -5.62 -3.69
CA GLU A 69 10.13 -6.74 -3.75
C GLU A 69 10.67 -7.03 -2.35
N GLU A 70 10.71 -8.30 -1.99
CA GLU A 70 11.35 -8.79 -0.77
C GLU A 70 12.62 -9.55 -1.14
N LEU A 71 13.71 -9.31 -0.42
CA LEU A 71 14.90 -10.13 -0.53
C LEU A 71 14.60 -11.50 0.07
N ILE A 72 14.78 -12.51 -0.76
CA ILE A 72 14.90 -13.88 -0.29
C ILE A 72 16.37 -14.06 0.06
N ASP A 73 16.64 -13.98 1.36
CA ASP A 73 17.83 -14.57 1.96
C ASP A 73 17.71 -16.09 1.82
N GLY A 74 18.62 -16.66 1.04
CA GLY A 74 18.87 -18.09 0.99
C GLY A 74 20.37 -18.30 1.01
N VAL A 75 20.82 -19.39 1.63
CA VAL A 75 22.22 -19.77 1.96
C VAL A 75 23.21 -19.74 0.78
N SER A 76 22.81 -19.33 -0.43
CA SER A 76 23.64 -19.36 -1.64
C SER A 76 23.44 -18.21 -2.64
N ARG A 77 22.39 -17.36 -2.53
CA ARG A 77 22.22 -16.20 -3.43
C ARG A 77 21.18 -15.20 -2.93
N LEU A 78 21.54 -13.92 -3.00
CA LEU A 78 20.59 -12.81 -2.87
C LEU A 78 19.65 -12.81 -4.08
N ALA A 79 18.35 -13.01 -3.86
CA ALA A 79 17.32 -12.91 -4.90
C ALA A 79 16.20 -11.98 -4.43
N TRP A 80 15.59 -11.23 -5.36
CA TRP A 80 14.45 -10.36 -5.08
C TRP A 80 13.19 -11.03 -5.62
N ARG A 81 12.17 -11.20 -4.78
CA ARG A 81 10.85 -11.71 -5.18
C ARG A 81 9.85 -10.58 -5.12
N ARG A 82 9.11 -10.38 -6.21
CA ARG A 82 7.95 -9.49 -6.22
C ARG A 82 6.87 -10.06 -5.30
N ILE A 83 6.49 -9.28 -4.29
CA ILE A 83 5.43 -9.60 -3.32
C ILE A 83 4.17 -8.79 -3.60
N GLY A 84 4.26 -7.69 -4.36
CA GLY A 84 3.11 -6.85 -4.71
C GLY A 84 3.40 -5.95 -5.90
N ALA A 85 2.34 -5.37 -6.45
CA ALA A 85 2.42 -4.33 -7.46
C ALA A 85 1.32 -3.29 -7.24
N PHE A 86 1.62 -2.02 -7.52
CA PHE A 86 0.69 -0.91 -7.39
C PHE A 86 0.77 -0.05 -8.63
N ILE A 87 -0.38 0.36 -9.17
CA ILE A 87 -0.44 1.27 -10.31
C ILE A 87 -0.96 2.63 -9.86
N HIS A 88 -0.34 3.70 -10.40
CA HIS A 88 -0.75 5.07 -10.16
C HIS A 88 -1.70 5.52 -11.25
N LEU A 89 -2.85 6.04 -10.83
CA LEU A 89 -3.89 6.61 -11.67
C LEU A 89 -4.05 8.11 -11.37
N PRO A 90 -4.45 8.92 -12.36
CA PRO A 90 -4.58 8.54 -13.77
C PRO A 90 -3.20 8.40 -14.44
N ALA A 91 -3.20 8.15 -15.76
CA ALA A 91 -1.99 8.10 -16.57
C ALA A 91 -1.11 9.34 -16.36
N ILE A 92 0.20 9.21 -16.53
CA ILE A 92 1.19 10.28 -16.34
C ILE A 92 0.84 11.52 -17.18
N ALA A 93 0.37 11.31 -18.42
CA ALA A 93 -0.03 12.38 -19.32
C ALA A 93 -1.40 13.00 -19.00
N ALA A 94 -2.19 12.38 -18.12
CA ALA A 94 -3.50 12.90 -17.75
C ALA A 94 -3.34 14.08 -16.79
N GLN A 95 -3.92 15.23 -17.16
CA GLN A 95 -3.91 16.42 -16.32
C GLN A 95 -4.98 16.28 -15.23
N SER A 96 -4.66 15.60 -14.14
CA SER A 96 -5.51 15.50 -12.95
C SER A 96 -4.71 15.74 -11.70
N SER A 97 -5.33 16.43 -10.73
CA SER A 97 -4.74 16.70 -9.42
C SER A 97 -4.89 15.53 -8.44
N THR A 98 -5.71 14.54 -8.76
CA THR A 98 -5.95 13.37 -7.91
C THR A 98 -5.10 12.20 -8.39
N LEU A 99 -4.03 11.91 -7.66
CA LEU A 99 -3.25 10.68 -7.83
C LEU A 99 -3.80 9.60 -6.90
N GLN A 100 -4.15 8.45 -7.45
CA GLN A 100 -4.59 7.27 -6.72
C GLN A 100 -3.63 6.12 -6.97
N MET A 101 -3.23 5.43 -5.92
CA MET A 101 -2.41 4.23 -6.02
C MET A 101 -3.28 3.01 -5.72
N MET A 102 -3.33 2.08 -6.67
CA MET A 102 -4.22 0.92 -6.59
C MET A 102 -3.41 -0.38 -6.63
N PRO A 103 -3.63 -1.32 -5.69
CA PRO A 103 -2.98 -2.62 -5.74
C PRO A 103 -3.45 -3.40 -6.97
N ILE A 104 -2.51 -4.06 -7.63
CA ILE A 104 -2.73 -4.90 -8.79
C ILE A 104 -1.91 -6.19 -8.66
N HIS A 105 -2.32 -7.24 -9.33
CA HIS A 105 -1.47 -8.42 -9.46
C HIS A 105 -0.48 -8.22 -10.63
N PRO A 106 0.82 -8.54 -10.42
CA PRO A 106 1.82 -8.40 -11.48
C PRO A 106 1.52 -9.28 -12.70
N SER A 107 0.92 -10.46 -12.50
CA SER A 107 0.50 -11.36 -13.59
C SER A 107 -0.63 -10.78 -14.44
N ASP A 108 -1.57 -10.06 -13.82
CA ASP A 108 -2.68 -9.43 -14.53
C ASP A 108 -2.19 -8.26 -15.37
N LEU A 109 -1.22 -7.51 -14.83
CA LEU A 109 -0.56 -6.43 -15.57
C LEU A 109 0.21 -6.96 -16.78
N GLU A 110 1.00 -8.02 -16.62
CA GLU A 110 1.73 -8.66 -17.72
C GLU A 110 0.76 -9.16 -18.81
N THR A 111 -0.30 -9.86 -18.41
CA THR A 111 -1.35 -10.32 -19.33
C THR A 111 -2.02 -9.17 -20.07
N ALA A 112 -2.27 -8.04 -19.40
CA ALA A 112 -2.85 -6.85 -20.03
C ALA A 112 -1.88 -6.23 -21.05
N LEU A 113 -0.60 -6.16 -20.74
CA LEU A 113 0.44 -5.64 -21.63
C LEU A 113 0.67 -6.57 -22.84
N GLU A 114 0.67 -7.89 -22.65
CA GLU A 114 0.78 -8.84 -23.75
C GLU A 114 -0.40 -8.73 -24.73
N LYS A 115 -1.62 -8.53 -24.21
CA LYS A 115 -2.81 -8.30 -25.03
C LYS A 115 -2.73 -6.98 -25.79
N ASP A 116 -2.18 -5.93 -25.20
CA ASP A 116 -1.99 -4.63 -25.85
C ASP A 116 -0.93 -4.69 -26.96
N HIS A 117 0.19 -5.38 -26.71
CA HIS A 117 1.29 -5.56 -27.66
C HIS A 117 0.99 -6.58 -28.78
N LYS A 118 -0.12 -7.30 -28.70
CA LYS A 118 -0.59 -8.18 -29.77
C LYS A 118 -1.69 -7.45 -30.56
N PRO A 119 -1.33 -6.57 -31.52
CA PRO A 119 -2.30 -6.08 -32.48
C PRO A 119 -2.88 -7.30 -33.22
N SER A 120 -4.20 -7.39 -33.30
CA SER A 120 -4.89 -8.42 -34.10
C SER A 120 -4.57 -8.31 -35.58
#